data_AF-A0A6M1L2P8-F1
#
_entry.id   AF-A0A6M1L2P8-F1
#
_cell.length_a   1.000
_cell.length_b   1.000
_cell.length_c   1.000
_cell.angle_alpha   90.00
_cell.angle_beta   90.00
_cell.angle_gamma   90.00
#
_symmetry.space_group_name_H-M   'P 1'
#
loop_
_entity.id
_entity.type
_entity.pdbx_description
1 polymer ?
#
loop_
_entity_poly.entity_id
_entity_poly.type
_entity_poly.pdbx_seq_one_letter_code
_entity_poly.pdbx_strand_id
1 'polypeptide(L)'
;MRHQQILDKLAAPVLVRALNEDLARWVGWQLVAVPEDHRDLGQRVIPPILTRWRCLLDAADTAAETRHRGWVAMAVLLHRYGLADEAVTAHASAAIDSLNRDVVLSDAFARQSPAVKDFLATPPPPLTRRPRRPGTLTLLRPGDVVSIQVEASFYAAFVRQVAGGNEYPVIEFYSGRFQQPPTLNELSGRAAARDRGGARFGVVGLTYLPDPANQVRALASQHPQPPLGNEPGPGEGRYTMTDIIRLQRAIVSLLSERT
;
A
#
# COMPACT_ATOMS: atom_id res chain seq x y z
N MET A 1 17.82 -13.91 -17.37
CA MET A 1 17.49 -13.89 -15.93
C MET A 1 15.97 -13.80 -15.78
N ARG A 2 15.35 -14.38 -14.73
CA ARG A 2 13.90 -14.30 -14.50
C ARG A 2 13.59 -13.40 -13.31
N HIS A 3 12.47 -12.68 -13.35
CA HIS A 3 12.02 -11.80 -12.24
C HIS A 3 12.05 -12.48 -10.88
N GLN A 4 11.50 -13.70 -10.76
CA GLN A 4 11.45 -14.42 -9.49
C GLN A 4 12.85 -14.72 -8.91
N GLN A 5 13.82 -15.03 -9.77
CA GLN A 5 15.20 -15.29 -9.33
C GLN A 5 15.83 -14.04 -8.68
N ILE A 6 15.48 -12.85 -9.16
CA ILE A 6 15.95 -11.58 -8.58
C ILE A 6 15.25 -11.34 -7.23
N LEU A 7 13.92 -11.50 -7.20
CA LEU A 7 13.10 -11.28 -6.00
C LEU A 7 13.50 -12.21 -4.85
N ASP A 8 13.75 -13.49 -5.12
CA ASP A 8 14.15 -14.47 -4.10
C ASP A 8 15.49 -14.09 -3.45
N LYS A 9 16.39 -13.46 -4.20
CA LYS A 9 17.70 -13.02 -3.71
C LYS A 9 17.65 -11.79 -2.81
N LEU A 10 16.52 -11.06 -2.76
CA LEU A 10 16.35 -9.91 -1.86
C LEU A 10 16.16 -10.33 -0.40
N ALA A 11 15.91 -11.61 -0.12
CA ALA A 11 15.67 -12.14 1.23
C ALA A 11 14.58 -11.34 2.01
N ALA A 12 13.56 -10.84 1.30
CA ALA A 12 12.47 -10.04 1.86
C ALA A 12 11.09 -10.56 1.42
N PRO A 13 10.74 -11.83 1.76
CA PRO A 13 9.58 -12.51 1.20
C PRO A 13 8.25 -11.81 1.52
N VAL A 14 8.09 -11.26 2.73
CA VAL A 14 6.87 -10.56 3.14
C VAL A 14 6.67 -9.26 2.35
N LEU A 15 7.74 -8.46 2.20
CA LEU A 15 7.72 -7.22 1.44
C LEU A 15 7.42 -7.49 -0.03
N VAL A 16 8.13 -8.45 -0.65
CA VAL A 16 7.94 -8.83 -2.06
C VAL A 16 6.51 -9.33 -2.28
N ARG A 17 5.99 -10.15 -1.37
CA ARG A 17 4.62 -10.66 -1.46
C ARG A 17 3.61 -9.51 -1.39
N ALA A 18 3.68 -8.66 -0.38
CA ALA A 18 2.73 -7.56 -0.20
C ALA A 18 2.73 -6.60 -1.39
N LEU A 19 3.92 -6.22 -1.89
CA LEU A 19 4.04 -5.35 -3.07
C LEU A 19 3.49 -6.01 -4.33
N ASN A 20 3.77 -7.30 -4.53
CA ASN A 20 3.25 -8.04 -5.66
C ASN A 20 1.72 -8.17 -5.59
N GLU A 21 1.14 -8.36 -4.40
CA GLU A 21 -0.31 -8.42 -4.22
C GLU A 21 -0.97 -7.08 -4.54
N ASP A 22 -0.41 -5.95 -4.08
CA ASP A 22 -0.91 -4.61 -4.40
C ASP A 22 -0.86 -4.34 -5.91
N LEU A 23 0.29 -4.62 -6.55
CA LEU A 23 0.44 -4.48 -8.00
C LEU A 23 -0.50 -5.39 -8.78
N ALA A 24 -0.59 -6.68 -8.44
CA ALA A 24 -1.46 -7.62 -9.11
C ALA A 24 -2.93 -7.19 -9.04
N ARG A 25 -3.37 -6.73 -7.85
CA ARG A 25 -4.74 -6.23 -7.64
C ARG A 25 -4.99 -4.97 -8.45
N TRP A 26 -4.07 -4.01 -8.42
CA TRP A 26 -4.24 -2.71 -9.08
C TRP A 26 -4.16 -2.82 -10.61
N VAL A 27 -3.12 -3.47 -11.15
CA VAL A 27 -3.00 -3.77 -12.58
C VAL A 27 -4.22 -4.55 -13.05
N GLY A 28 -4.61 -5.58 -12.30
CA GLY A 28 -5.78 -6.39 -12.62
C GLY A 28 -7.08 -5.58 -12.63
N TRP A 29 -7.20 -4.51 -11.84
CA TRP A 29 -8.36 -3.61 -11.88
C TRP A 29 -8.31 -2.67 -13.08
N GLN A 30 -7.16 -2.06 -13.36
CA GLN A 30 -6.98 -1.14 -14.49
C GLN A 30 -7.30 -1.79 -15.84
N LEU A 31 -6.89 -3.06 -16.02
CA LEU A 31 -7.19 -3.82 -17.23
C LEU A 31 -8.69 -4.13 -17.43
N VAL A 32 -9.49 -4.10 -16.36
CA VAL A 32 -10.95 -4.28 -16.46
C VAL A 32 -11.67 -2.95 -16.59
N ALA A 33 -11.18 -1.92 -15.90
CA ALA A 33 -11.81 -0.61 -15.88
C ALA A 33 -11.72 0.09 -17.26
N VAL A 34 -10.62 -0.14 -17.99
CA VAL A 34 -10.40 0.48 -19.32
C VAL A 34 -9.78 -0.55 -20.28
N PRO A 35 -10.61 -1.42 -20.90
CA PRO A 35 -10.13 -2.51 -21.74
C PRO A 35 -9.50 -2.07 -23.07
N GLU A 36 -9.85 -0.87 -23.56
CA GLU A 36 -9.55 -0.46 -24.94
C GLU A 36 -8.22 0.28 -25.12
N ASP A 37 -7.62 0.79 -24.03
CA ASP A 37 -6.32 1.47 -24.11
C ASP A 37 -5.36 1.03 -23.01
N HIS A 38 -4.38 0.22 -23.41
CA HIS A 38 -3.31 -0.26 -22.57
C HIS A 38 -2.04 0.62 -22.66
N ARG A 39 -1.99 1.57 -23.61
CA ARG A 39 -0.82 2.43 -23.85
C ARG A 39 -0.53 3.32 -22.64
N ASP A 40 -1.57 3.70 -21.89
CA ASP A 40 -1.47 4.52 -20.68
C ASP A 40 -1.50 3.72 -19.36
N LEU A 41 -1.34 2.38 -19.43
CA LEU A 41 -1.38 1.54 -18.22
C LEU A 41 -0.35 1.99 -17.18
N GLY A 42 0.86 2.34 -17.61
CA GLY A 42 1.92 2.86 -16.73
C GLY A 42 1.47 4.10 -15.95
N GLN A 43 0.90 5.10 -16.63
CA GLN A 43 0.44 6.34 -16.01
C GLN A 43 -0.68 6.13 -14.98
N ARG A 44 -1.51 5.10 -15.17
CA ARG A 44 -2.60 4.77 -14.23
C ARG A 44 -2.17 3.87 -13.08
N VAL A 45 -1.14 3.04 -13.29
CA VAL A 45 -0.68 2.06 -12.30
C VAL A 45 0.41 2.63 -11.40
N ILE A 46 1.45 3.22 -12.00
CA ILE A 46 2.68 3.55 -11.28
C ILE A 46 2.46 4.62 -10.21
N PRO A 47 1.83 5.79 -10.49
CA PRO A 47 1.71 6.83 -9.49
C PRO A 47 0.93 6.40 -8.23
N PRO A 48 -0.27 5.78 -8.32
CA PRO A 48 -0.99 5.35 -7.12
C PRO A 48 -0.26 4.28 -6.29
N ILE A 49 0.48 3.38 -6.95
CA ILE A 49 1.31 2.38 -6.27
C ILE A 49 2.47 3.06 -5.54
N LEU A 50 3.14 4.02 -6.19
CA LEU A 50 4.20 4.80 -5.55
C LEU A 50 3.67 5.61 -4.38
N THR A 51 2.49 6.24 -4.46
CA THR A 51 1.92 6.99 -3.32
C THR A 51 1.79 6.10 -2.08
N ARG A 52 1.35 4.85 -2.24
CA ARG A 52 1.28 3.89 -1.14
C ARG A 52 2.66 3.50 -0.61
N TRP A 53 3.56 3.12 -1.51
CA TRP A 53 4.84 2.50 -1.11
C TRP A 53 5.93 3.51 -0.75
N ARG A 54 5.80 4.79 -1.10
CA ARG A 54 6.73 5.86 -0.68
C ARG A 54 6.81 6.02 0.83
N CYS A 55 5.76 5.65 1.57
CA CYS A 55 5.78 5.60 3.03
C CYS A 55 6.86 4.64 3.59
N LEU A 56 7.27 3.63 2.82
CA LEU A 56 8.44 2.80 3.10
C LEU A 56 9.68 3.32 2.37
N LEU A 57 9.56 3.55 1.06
CA LEU A 57 10.69 3.77 0.16
C LEU A 57 11.48 5.05 0.49
N ASP A 58 10.78 6.06 1.03
CA ASP A 58 11.34 7.37 1.37
C ASP A 58 11.42 7.60 2.91
N ALA A 59 11.01 6.62 3.72
CA ALA A 59 10.89 6.79 5.17
C ALA A 59 12.25 6.93 5.85
N ALA A 60 12.50 8.07 6.49
CA ALA A 60 13.73 8.32 7.25
C ALA A 60 13.89 7.37 8.46
N ASP A 61 12.78 6.94 9.07
CA ASP A 61 12.72 6.07 10.25
C ASP A 61 12.85 4.57 9.94
N THR A 62 12.98 4.19 8.67
CA THR A 62 13.14 2.80 8.23
C THR A 62 14.61 2.47 7.96
N ALA A 63 15.05 1.24 8.25
CA ALA A 63 16.41 0.81 7.92
C ALA A 63 16.69 0.92 6.40
N ALA A 64 17.85 1.50 6.04
CA ALA A 64 18.21 1.75 4.64
C ALA A 64 18.13 0.50 3.76
N GLU A 65 18.60 -0.64 4.28
CA GLU A 65 18.54 -1.96 3.65
C GLU A 65 17.12 -2.36 3.24
N THR A 66 16.14 -2.09 4.11
CA THR A 66 14.73 -2.41 3.85
C THR A 66 14.19 -1.53 2.73
N ARG A 67 14.52 -0.23 2.74
CA ARG A 67 14.15 0.69 1.65
C ARG A 67 14.77 0.28 0.33
N HIS A 68 16.05 -0.07 0.34
CA HIS A 68 16.76 -0.52 -0.86
C HIS A 68 16.16 -1.81 -1.43
N ARG A 69 15.87 -2.81 -0.59
CA ARG A 69 15.13 -4.01 -1.02
C ARG A 69 13.76 -3.66 -1.59
N GLY A 70 13.08 -2.67 -1.01
CA GLY A 70 11.83 -2.09 -1.51
C GLY A 70 11.95 -1.54 -2.93
N TRP A 71 12.93 -0.69 -3.19
CA TRP A 71 13.16 -0.10 -4.50
C TRP A 71 13.47 -1.15 -5.56
N VAL A 72 14.31 -2.14 -5.25
CA VAL A 72 14.62 -3.24 -6.18
C VAL A 72 13.39 -4.10 -6.44
N ALA A 73 12.62 -4.45 -5.39
CA ALA A 73 11.38 -5.20 -5.56
C ALA A 73 10.35 -4.44 -6.43
N MET A 74 10.22 -3.13 -6.24
CA MET A 74 9.33 -2.28 -7.04
C MET A 74 9.70 -2.32 -8.53
N ALA A 75 10.96 -2.06 -8.87
CA ALA A 75 11.41 -2.08 -10.27
C ALA A 75 11.21 -3.45 -10.92
N VAL A 76 11.60 -4.52 -10.22
CA VAL A 76 11.46 -5.90 -10.75
C VAL A 76 9.99 -6.27 -10.94
N LEU A 77 9.10 -5.90 -10.00
CA LEU A 77 7.68 -6.23 -10.11
C LEU A 77 6.97 -5.38 -11.16
N LEU A 78 7.29 -4.09 -11.30
CA LEU A 78 6.79 -3.29 -12.42
C LEU A 78 7.21 -3.92 -13.76
N HIS A 79 8.49 -4.27 -13.90
CA HIS A 79 9.00 -4.90 -15.12
C HIS A 79 8.33 -6.26 -15.38
N ARG A 80 7.95 -7.02 -14.33
CA ARG A 80 7.18 -8.26 -14.46
C ARG A 80 5.78 -8.01 -15.02
N TYR A 81 5.18 -6.86 -14.71
CA TYR A 81 3.85 -6.47 -15.17
C TYR A 81 3.85 -5.69 -16.50
N GLY A 82 4.98 -5.65 -17.20
CA GLY A 82 5.09 -4.92 -18.47
C GLY A 82 5.21 -3.40 -18.31
N LEU A 83 5.61 -2.94 -17.13
CA LEU A 83 5.70 -1.53 -16.77
C LEU A 83 7.14 -1.16 -16.42
N ALA A 84 7.54 0.05 -16.76
CA ALA A 84 8.82 0.62 -16.35
C ALA A 84 8.63 2.10 -16.06
N ASP A 85 9.47 2.60 -15.15
CA ASP A 85 9.58 4.02 -14.82
C ASP A 85 11.07 4.32 -14.65
N GLU A 86 11.54 5.40 -15.29
CA GLU A 86 12.95 5.75 -15.32
C GLU A 86 13.47 6.08 -13.91
N ALA A 87 12.71 6.84 -13.12
CA ALA A 87 13.10 7.21 -11.77
C ALA A 87 13.13 5.98 -10.85
N VAL A 88 12.13 5.09 -10.93
CA VAL A 88 12.13 3.83 -10.17
C VAL A 88 13.32 2.96 -10.55
N THR A 89 13.68 2.89 -11.84
CA THR A 89 14.82 2.09 -12.33
C THR A 89 16.15 2.66 -11.85
N ALA A 90 16.29 3.99 -11.85
CA ALA A 90 17.47 4.68 -11.31
C ALA A 90 17.62 4.44 -9.80
N HIS A 91 16.53 4.58 -9.03
CA HIS A 91 16.53 4.28 -7.60
C HIS A 91 16.88 2.81 -7.30
N ALA A 92 16.32 1.87 -8.05
CA ALA A 92 16.64 0.45 -7.91
C ALA A 92 18.11 0.16 -8.24
N SER A 93 18.67 0.79 -9.27
CA SER A 93 20.08 0.63 -9.65
C SER A 93 21.02 1.13 -8.56
N ALA A 94 20.74 2.30 -7.98
CA ALA A 94 21.49 2.83 -6.84
C ALA A 94 21.32 1.97 -5.59
N ALA A 95 20.11 1.46 -5.33
CA ALA A 95 19.83 0.55 -4.22
C ALA A 95 20.61 -0.76 -4.32
N ILE A 96 20.78 -1.32 -5.53
CA ILE A 96 21.64 -2.50 -5.76
C ILE A 96 23.09 -2.20 -5.37
N ASP A 97 23.61 -1.03 -5.72
CA ASP A 97 24.97 -0.64 -5.36
C ASP A 97 25.15 -0.49 -3.85
N SER A 98 24.20 0.15 -3.17
CA SER A 98 24.22 0.26 -1.71
C SER A 98 24.16 -1.12 -1.03
N LEU A 99 23.24 -1.98 -1.45
CA LEU A 99 23.10 -3.33 -0.87
C LEU A 99 24.35 -4.19 -1.03
N ASN A 100 25.07 -4.05 -2.14
CA ASN A 100 26.33 -4.75 -2.36
C ASN A 100 27.48 -4.17 -1.53
N ARG A 101 27.56 -2.83 -1.47
CA ARG A 101 28.59 -2.12 -0.69
C ARG A 101 28.52 -2.51 0.79
N ASP A 102 27.30 -2.61 1.30
CA ASP A 102 27.04 -2.91 2.70
C ASP A 102 26.98 -4.44 2.98
N VAL A 103 27.25 -5.27 1.96
CA VAL A 103 27.27 -6.76 2.05
C VAL A 103 25.97 -7.33 2.65
N VAL A 104 24.84 -6.68 2.32
CA VAL A 104 23.52 -6.99 2.90
C VAL A 104 22.92 -8.27 2.33
N LEU A 105 23.31 -8.63 1.11
CA LEU A 105 22.83 -9.78 0.38
C LEU A 105 23.99 -10.74 0.05
N SER A 106 23.65 -11.98 -0.31
CA SER A 106 24.66 -13.00 -0.63
C SER A 106 25.64 -12.58 -1.73
N ASP A 107 26.86 -13.12 -1.72
CA ASP A 107 27.84 -12.97 -2.82
C ASP A 107 27.26 -13.33 -4.20
N ALA A 108 26.34 -14.30 -4.23
CA ALA A 108 25.67 -14.71 -5.45
C ALA A 108 24.73 -13.63 -6.02
N PHE A 109 24.26 -12.69 -5.19
CA PHE A 109 23.56 -11.49 -5.64
C PHE A 109 24.57 -10.48 -6.19
N ALA A 110 25.65 -10.19 -5.45
CA ALA A 110 26.67 -9.23 -5.87
C ALA A 110 27.28 -9.56 -7.24
N ARG A 111 27.62 -10.83 -7.49
CA ARG A 111 28.11 -11.29 -8.81
C ARG A 111 27.10 -11.09 -9.96
N GLN A 112 25.81 -11.09 -9.65
CA GLN A 112 24.73 -10.97 -10.62
C GLN A 112 24.22 -9.54 -10.79
N SER A 113 24.64 -8.60 -9.94
CA SER A 113 24.13 -7.24 -9.93
C SER A 113 24.26 -6.49 -11.26
N PRO A 114 25.37 -6.59 -12.03
CA PRO A 114 25.42 -6.00 -13.38
C PRO A 114 24.30 -6.53 -14.28
N ALA A 115 24.12 -7.86 -14.31
CA ALA A 115 23.07 -8.49 -15.11
C ALA A 115 21.65 -8.14 -14.63
N VAL A 116 21.45 -7.90 -13.32
CA VAL A 116 20.16 -7.40 -12.78
C VAL A 116 19.88 -5.99 -13.28
N LYS A 117 20.87 -5.10 -13.26
CA LYS A 117 20.73 -3.72 -13.73
C LYS A 117 20.46 -3.68 -15.24
N ASP A 118 21.23 -4.43 -16.03
CA ASP A 118 21.03 -4.54 -17.48
C ASP A 118 19.62 -5.06 -17.78
N PHE A 119 19.17 -6.08 -17.05
CA PHE A 119 17.82 -6.61 -17.18
C PHE A 119 16.75 -5.53 -16.93
N LEU A 120 16.88 -4.75 -15.86
CA LEU A 120 15.92 -3.68 -15.53
C LEU A 120 15.95 -2.51 -16.52
N ALA A 121 17.08 -2.29 -17.21
CA ALA A 121 17.22 -1.25 -18.24
C ALA A 121 16.58 -1.65 -19.58
N THR A 122 16.31 -2.94 -19.81
CA THR A 122 15.63 -3.37 -21.04
C THR A 122 14.13 -3.03 -21.01
N PRO A 123 13.49 -2.81 -22.17
CA PRO A 123 12.04 -2.66 -22.23
C PRO A 123 11.33 -3.88 -21.63
N PRO A 124 10.34 -3.68 -20.74
CA PRO A 124 9.66 -4.79 -20.10
C PRO A 124 8.80 -5.55 -21.12
N PRO A 125 8.72 -6.88 -21.00
CA PRO A 125 7.88 -7.67 -21.89
C PRO A 125 6.41 -7.26 -21.71
N PRO A 126 5.64 -7.14 -22.80
CA PRO A 126 4.24 -6.74 -22.70
C PRO A 126 3.45 -7.75 -21.87
N LEU A 127 2.50 -7.25 -21.10
CA LEU A 127 1.65 -8.10 -20.28
C LEU A 127 0.70 -8.90 -21.17
N THR A 128 0.88 -10.23 -21.23
CA THR A 128 0.06 -11.10 -22.09
C THR A 128 -1.23 -11.58 -21.43
N ARG A 129 -1.32 -11.50 -20.10
CA ARG A 129 -2.45 -12.00 -19.31
C ARG A 129 -2.70 -11.12 -18.10
N ARG A 130 -3.97 -11.01 -17.71
CA ARG A 130 -4.34 -10.36 -16.46
C ARG A 130 -3.64 -11.06 -15.27
N PRO A 131 -3.11 -10.29 -14.29
CA PRO A 131 -2.57 -10.86 -13.08
C PRO A 131 -3.62 -11.68 -12.34
N ARG A 132 -3.21 -12.79 -11.73
CA ARG A 132 -4.07 -13.55 -10.83
C ARG A 132 -4.46 -12.65 -9.66
N ARG A 133 -5.75 -12.61 -9.33
CA ARG A 133 -6.23 -11.87 -8.17
C ARG A 133 -5.63 -12.47 -6.89
N PRO A 134 -4.96 -11.67 -6.07
CA PRO A 134 -4.54 -12.11 -4.75
C PRO A 134 -5.72 -12.46 -3.87
N GLY A 135 -5.46 -13.25 -2.82
CA GLY A 135 -6.41 -13.41 -1.74
C GLY A 135 -6.76 -12.07 -1.10
N THR A 136 -7.96 -12.01 -0.55
CA THR A 136 -8.47 -10.89 0.23
C THR A 136 -8.59 -11.42 1.65
N LEU A 137 -7.53 -11.34 2.45
CA LEU A 137 -7.58 -11.65 3.87
C LEU A 137 -7.18 -10.37 4.60
N THR A 138 -7.73 -10.15 5.79
CA THR A 138 -7.21 -9.14 6.71
C THR A 138 -6.78 -9.76 8.03
N LEU A 139 -5.68 -9.26 8.58
CA LEU A 139 -5.20 -9.58 9.92
C LEU A 139 -5.71 -8.60 10.97
N LEU A 140 -6.36 -7.50 10.54
CA LEU A 140 -6.98 -6.53 11.43
C LEU A 140 -8.24 -7.12 12.06
N ARG A 141 -8.56 -6.66 13.27
CA ARG A 141 -9.67 -7.14 14.09
C ARG A 141 -10.57 -5.99 14.50
N PRO A 142 -11.86 -6.24 14.78
CA PRO A 142 -12.73 -5.24 15.37
C PRO A 142 -12.11 -4.67 16.65
N GLY A 143 -12.14 -3.35 16.80
CA GLY A 143 -11.48 -2.64 17.90
C GLY A 143 -10.03 -2.24 17.65
N ASP A 144 -9.40 -2.68 16.56
CA ASP A 144 -8.08 -2.14 16.19
C ASP A 144 -8.21 -0.67 15.78
N VAL A 145 -7.22 0.13 16.16
CA VAL A 145 -7.09 1.53 15.74
C VAL A 145 -5.80 1.67 14.96
N VAL A 146 -5.89 2.25 13.77
CA VAL A 146 -4.75 2.44 12.88
C VAL A 146 -4.59 3.90 12.50
N SER A 147 -3.35 4.32 12.27
CA SER A 147 -2.99 5.56 11.62
C SER A 147 -2.63 5.26 10.17
N ILE A 148 -3.24 5.96 9.22
CA ILE A 148 -2.97 5.86 7.79
C ILE A 148 -2.28 7.13 7.34
N GLN A 149 -1.07 7.00 6.78
CA GLN A 149 -0.34 8.10 6.19
C GLN A 149 -0.80 8.34 4.74
N VAL A 150 -1.13 9.59 4.43
CA VAL A 150 -1.32 10.07 3.06
C VAL A 150 -0.52 11.34 2.92
N GLU A 151 0.46 11.32 2.00
CA GLU A 151 1.46 12.38 1.86
C GLU A 151 2.18 12.65 3.20
N ALA A 152 2.21 13.90 3.65
CA ALA A 152 2.82 14.32 4.91
C ALA A 152 1.85 14.29 6.10
N SER A 153 0.68 13.66 5.97
CA SER A 153 -0.36 13.72 6.99
C SER A 153 -0.90 12.37 7.39
N PHE A 154 -1.40 12.31 8.62
CA PHE A 154 -1.87 11.09 9.27
C PHE A 154 -3.35 11.21 9.59
N TYR A 155 -4.04 10.09 9.43
CA TYR A 155 -5.47 9.97 9.62
C TYR A 155 -5.76 8.71 10.43
N ALA A 156 -6.49 8.85 11.54
CA ALA A 156 -6.83 7.71 12.37
C ALA A 156 -8.12 7.05 11.90
N ALA A 157 -8.16 5.72 11.94
CA ALA A 157 -9.35 4.94 11.67
C ALA A 157 -9.53 3.81 12.68
N PHE A 158 -10.78 3.57 13.05
CA PHE A 158 -11.20 2.48 13.94
C PHE A 158 -11.76 1.33 13.10
N VAL A 159 -11.33 0.10 13.36
CA VAL A 159 -11.89 -1.10 12.71
C VAL A 159 -13.20 -1.47 13.39
N ARG A 160 -14.32 -1.19 12.74
CA ARG A 160 -15.68 -1.46 13.25
C ARG A 160 -16.01 -2.95 13.23
N GLN A 161 -15.70 -3.59 12.12
CA GLN A 161 -15.97 -5.00 11.89
C GLN A 161 -15.05 -5.53 10.80
N VAL A 162 -15.05 -6.85 10.63
CA VAL A 162 -14.43 -7.51 9.48
C VAL A 162 -15.53 -8.23 8.70
N ALA A 163 -15.59 -7.99 7.40
CA ALA A 163 -16.62 -8.51 6.51
C ALA A 163 -16.05 -9.51 5.49
N GLY A 164 -16.95 -10.22 4.79
CA GLY A 164 -16.58 -11.24 3.81
C GLY A 164 -15.97 -12.52 4.41
N GLY A 165 -16.09 -12.77 5.71
CA GLY A 165 -15.45 -13.93 6.34
C GLY A 165 -13.93 -13.75 6.50
N ASN A 166 -13.53 -12.60 7.06
CA ASN A 166 -12.14 -12.16 7.21
C ASN A 166 -11.48 -11.56 5.95
N GLU A 167 -12.27 -11.11 4.98
CA GLU A 167 -11.70 -10.65 3.72
C GLU A 167 -11.20 -9.21 3.74
N TYR A 168 -11.94 -8.32 4.42
CA TYR A 168 -11.59 -6.90 4.49
C TYR A 168 -12.14 -6.26 5.79
N PRO A 169 -11.39 -5.34 6.41
CA PRO A 169 -11.89 -4.58 7.54
C PRO A 169 -12.83 -3.47 7.02
N VAL A 170 -13.87 -3.20 7.79
CA VAL A 170 -14.66 -1.97 7.67
C VAL A 170 -14.11 -0.99 8.70
N ILE A 171 -13.46 0.06 8.21
CA ILE A 171 -12.85 1.11 9.04
C ILE A 171 -13.73 2.35 9.07
N GLU A 172 -13.70 3.09 10.17
CA GLU A 172 -14.37 4.39 10.34
C GLU A 172 -13.34 5.44 10.74
N PHE A 173 -13.24 6.53 9.97
CA PHE A 173 -12.25 7.58 10.24
C PHE A 173 -12.69 8.49 11.38
N TYR A 174 -11.76 8.77 12.31
CA TYR A 174 -11.88 9.90 13.21
C TYR A 174 -11.76 11.21 12.42
N SER A 175 -12.44 12.25 12.89
CA SER A 175 -12.32 13.59 12.31
C SER A 175 -10.94 14.20 12.58
N GLY A 176 -10.42 14.93 11.60
CA GLY A 176 -9.16 15.67 11.74
C GLY A 176 -7.99 15.08 10.96
N ARG A 177 -6.96 15.91 10.84
CA ARG A 177 -5.72 15.66 10.11
C ARG A 177 -4.56 15.92 11.07
N PHE A 178 -3.63 14.97 11.15
CA PHE A 178 -2.51 15.03 12.10
C PHE A 178 -1.18 15.12 11.35
N GLN A 179 -0.20 15.80 11.95
CA GLN A 179 1.17 15.90 11.39
C GLN A 179 2.06 14.72 11.77
N GLN A 180 1.63 13.94 12.77
CA GLN A 180 2.26 12.72 13.25
C GLN A 180 1.15 11.69 13.53
N PRO A 181 1.45 10.39 13.65
CA PRO A 181 0.46 9.41 14.10
C PRO A 181 -0.16 9.86 15.43
N PRO A 182 -1.49 10.02 15.51
CA PRO A 182 -2.13 10.55 16.71
C PRO A 182 -2.06 9.58 17.88
N THR A 183 -2.04 10.12 19.09
CA THR A 183 -2.16 9.38 20.34
C THR A 183 -3.61 9.02 20.64
N LEU A 184 -3.84 7.99 21.46
CA LEU A 184 -5.21 7.62 21.86
C LEU A 184 -5.92 8.73 22.65
N ASN A 185 -5.19 9.55 23.40
CA ASN A 185 -5.75 10.70 24.10
C ASN A 185 -6.30 11.75 23.13
N GLU A 186 -5.64 11.99 21.99
CA GLU A 186 -6.13 12.91 20.96
C GLU A 186 -7.37 12.37 20.24
N LEU A 187 -7.60 11.05 20.27
CA LEU A 187 -8.76 10.38 19.67
C LEU A 187 -9.94 10.22 20.64
N SER A 188 -9.70 10.33 21.94
CA SER A 188 -10.74 10.19 22.96
C SER A 188 -11.85 11.22 22.77
N GLY A 189 -13.10 10.75 22.70
CA GLY A 189 -14.29 11.60 22.49
C GLY A 189 -14.36 12.31 21.14
N ARG A 190 -13.50 11.96 20.17
CA ARG A 190 -13.46 12.60 18.86
C ARG A 190 -14.57 12.06 17.95
N ALA A 191 -15.23 12.97 17.23
CA ALA A 191 -16.28 12.60 16.29
C ALA A 191 -15.73 11.88 15.04
N ALA A 192 -16.59 11.12 14.37
CA ALA A 192 -16.34 10.59 13.03
C ALA A 192 -16.09 11.72 12.03
N ALA A 193 -15.27 11.46 11.01
CA ALA A 193 -14.98 12.42 9.95
C ALA A 193 -16.23 12.89 9.18
N ARG A 194 -17.21 12.00 9.05
CA ARG A 194 -18.54 12.25 8.51
C ARG A 194 -19.53 11.35 9.23
N ASP A 195 -20.72 11.89 9.46
CA ASP A 195 -21.77 11.21 10.20
C ASP A 195 -22.47 10.12 9.37
N ARG A 196 -23.28 9.28 10.04
CA ARG A 196 -24.19 8.31 9.41
C ARG A 196 -23.52 7.38 8.40
N GLY A 197 -22.35 6.86 8.77
CA GLY A 197 -21.58 5.93 7.93
C GLY A 197 -20.82 6.58 6.76
N GLY A 198 -20.91 7.89 6.58
CA GLY A 198 -20.22 8.61 5.50
C GLY A 198 -18.69 8.56 5.58
N ALA A 199 -18.13 8.23 6.75
CA ALA A 199 -16.70 8.03 6.98
C ALA A 199 -16.29 6.55 7.03
N ARG A 200 -17.19 5.62 6.67
CA ARG A 200 -16.94 4.18 6.75
C ARG A 200 -16.53 3.60 5.42
N PHE A 201 -15.47 2.80 5.43
CA PHE A 201 -14.93 2.15 4.23
C PHE A 201 -14.64 0.67 4.49
N GLY A 202 -15.15 -0.21 3.64
CA GLY A 202 -14.66 -1.58 3.52
C GLY A 202 -13.42 -1.57 2.63
N VAL A 203 -12.26 -2.00 3.15
CA VAL A 203 -10.97 -1.79 2.46
C VAL A 203 -10.33 -3.10 2.03
N VAL A 204 -10.48 -3.45 0.75
CA VAL A 204 -9.82 -4.62 0.19
C VAL A 204 -8.30 -4.38 0.08
N GLY A 205 -7.50 -5.38 0.47
CA GLY A 205 -6.03 -5.29 0.43
C GLY A 205 -5.40 -4.62 1.65
N LEU A 206 -6.21 -4.19 2.63
CA LEU A 206 -5.71 -3.86 3.96
C LEU A 206 -5.48 -5.16 4.75
N THR A 207 -4.41 -5.85 4.35
CA THR A 207 -4.13 -7.23 4.78
C THR A 207 -3.31 -7.29 6.06
N TYR A 208 -2.19 -6.58 6.09
CA TYR A 208 -1.11 -6.83 7.04
C TYR A 208 -1.09 -5.81 8.19
N LEU A 209 -0.74 -6.29 9.38
CA LEU A 209 -0.35 -5.46 10.51
C LEU A 209 0.82 -6.16 11.23
N PRO A 210 2.06 -5.61 11.20
CA PRO A 210 2.47 -4.34 10.60
C PRO A 210 2.33 -4.31 9.06
N ASP A 211 2.04 -3.14 8.49
CA ASP A 211 1.93 -2.92 7.03
C ASP A 211 3.33 -2.86 6.39
N PRO A 212 3.68 -3.74 5.44
CA PRO A 212 4.97 -3.71 4.77
C PRO A 212 5.24 -2.43 3.97
N ALA A 213 4.19 -1.71 3.53
CA ALA A 213 4.34 -0.43 2.87
C ALA A 213 4.59 0.73 3.86
N ASN A 214 4.57 0.47 5.17
CA ASN A 214 4.69 1.43 6.26
C ASN A 214 3.65 2.57 6.23
N GLN A 215 2.61 2.45 5.40
CA GLN A 215 1.55 3.44 5.26
C GLN A 215 0.56 3.35 6.41
N VAL A 216 0.27 2.14 6.88
CA VAL A 216 -0.67 1.88 7.97
C VAL A 216 0.07 1.42 9.22
N ARG A 217 -0.10 2.17 10.32
CA ARG A 217 0.56 1.91 11.61
C ARG A 217 -0.50 1.58 12.66
N ALA A 218 -0.27 0.53 13.46
CA ALA A 218 -1.13 0.22 14.61
C ALA A 218 -0.98 1.30 15.69
N LEU A 219 -2.09 1.80 16.22
CA LEU A 219 -2.14 2.69 17.38
C LEU A 219 -2.62 1.95 18.62
N ALA A 220 -3.62 1.08 18.47
CA ALA A 220 -4.15 0.24 19.54
C ALA A 220 -4.81 -1.02 18.99
N SER A 221 -4.98 -2.01 19.88
CA SER A 221 -5.82 -3.18 19.65
C SER A 221 -6.89 -3.25 20.73
N GLN A 222 -8.06 -3.82 20.40
CA GLN A 222 -9.20 -3.93 21.31
C GLN A 222 -9.60 -2.59 21.97
N HIS A 223 -9.44 -1.49 21.24
CA HIS A 223 -9.85 -0.18 21.71
C HIS A 223 -11.38 -0.13 21.81
N PRO A 224 -11.95 0.31 22.94
CA PRO A 224 -13.40 0.25 23.14
C PRO A 224 -14.17 1.42 22.51
N GLN A 225 -13.49 2.50 22.13
CA GLN A 225 -14.13 3.76 21.76
C GLN A 225 -14.01 4.02 20.24
N PRO A 226 -15.04 3.71 19.44
CA PRO A 226 -15.11 4.18 18.06
C PRO A 226 -15.27 5.71 18.01
N PRO A 227 -15.07 6.34 16.84
CA PRO A 227 -15.40 7.75 16.66
C PRO A 227 -16.88 8.03 17.01
N LEU A 228 -17.16 9.17 17.64
CA LEU A 228 -18.54 9.56 17.97
C LEU A 228 -19.32 9.92 16.71
N GLY A 229 -20.50 9.36 16.55
CA GLY A 229 -21.37 9.62 15.40
C GLY A 229 -22.65 8.81 15.48
N ASN A 230 -23.63 9.20 14.68
CA ASN A 230 -24.87 8.47 14.50
C ASN A 230 -24.65 7.29 13.56
N GLU A 231 -25.35 6.18 13.84
CA GLU A 231 -25.42 5.07 12.91
C GLU A 231 -26.25 5.45 11.67
N PRO A 232 -25.93 4.88 10.48
CA PRO A 232 -26.74 5.06 9.29
C PRO A 232 -28.16 4.51 9.49
N GLY A 233 -29.16 5.30 9.10
CA GLY A 233 -30.57 4.93 9.14
C GLY A 233 -31.01 4.04 7.97
N PRO A 234 -32.29 3.66 7.90
CA PRO A 234 -32.84 2.91 6.77
C PRO A 234 -32.66 3.66 5.45
N GLY A 235 -32.10 2.98 4.44
CA GLY A 235 -31.82 3.56 3.12
C GLY A 235 -30.50 4.33 3.03
N GLU A 236 -29.81 4.59 4.14
CA GLU A 236 -28.47 5.17 4.15
C GLU A 236 -27.40 4.08 3.98
N GLY A 237 -26.33 4.40 3.24
CA GLY A 237 -25.24 3.46 2.97
C GLY A 237 -24.45 3.13 4.25
N ARG A 238 -24.23 1.84 4.53
CA ARG A 238 -23.49 1.40 5.73
C ARG A 238 -22.00 1.75 5.70
N TYR A 239 -21.41 1.64 4.51
CA TYR A 239 -20.01 1.96 4.22
C TYR A 239 -19.79 1.95 2.70
N THR A 240 -18.71 2.58 2.25
CA THR A 240 -18.28 2.55 0.85
C THR A 240 -17.23 1.46 0.64
N MET A 241 -17.35 0.65 -0.41
CA MET A 241 -16.32 -0.34 -0.76
C MET A 241 -15.16 0.33 -1.50
N THR A 242 -13.93 0.04 -1.10
CA THR A 242 -12.72 0.54 -1.74
C THR A 242 -11.58 -0.49 -1.64
N ASP A 243 -10.41 -0.14 -2.19
CA ASP A 243 -9.16 -0.83 -1.93
C ASP A 243 -8.13 0.13 -1.35
N ILE A 244 -7.04 -0.41 -0.79
CA ILE A 244 -6.01 0.38 -0.13
C ILE A 244 -5.35 1.43 -1.04
N ILE A 245 -5.30 1.21 -2.36
CA ILE A 245 -4.75 2.17 -3.32
C ILE A 245 -5.72 3.34 -3.51
N ARG A 246 -7.00 3.06 -3.76
CA ARG A 246 -8.05 4.09 -3.94
C ARG A 246 -8.43 4.81 -2.67
N LEU A 247 -8.30 4.16 -1.51
CA LEU A 247 -8.59 4.74 -0.20
C LEU A 247 -7.86 6.08 0.02
N GLN A 248 -6.64 6.22 -0.47
CA GLN A 248 -5.84 7.44 -0.34
C GLN A 248 -6.56 8.67 -0.89
N ARG A 249 -7.18 8.55 -2.08
CA ARG A 249 -7.97 9.64 -2.68
C ARG A 249 -9.26 9.90 -1.91
N ALA A 250 -9.89 8.84 -1.40
CA ALA A 250 -11.10 8.95 -0.60
C ALA A 250 -10.82 9.69 0.72
N ILE A 251 -9.70 9.42 1.39
CA ILE A 251 -9.28 10.12 2.61
C ILE A 251 -9.15 11.62 2.35
N VAL A 252 -8.43 11.99 1.28
CA VAL A 252 -8.26 13.40 0.90
C VAL A 252 -9.63 14.03 0.65
N SER A 253 -10.48 13.44 -0.20
CA SER A 253 -11.81 14.00 -0.47
C SER A 253 -12.71 14.09 0.77
N LEU A 254 -12.65 13.11 1.67
CA LEU A 254 -13.43 13.07 2.90
C LEU A 254 -13.07 14.21 3.85
N LEU A 255 -11.78 14.58 3.89
CA LEU A 255 -11.17 15.41 4.94
C LEU A 255 -10.53 16.71 4.40
N SER A 256 -10.72 17.03 3.11
CA SER A 256 -10.29 18.31 2.50
C SER A 256 -11.25 19.48 2.77
N GLU A 257 -12.44 19.20 3.31
CA GLU A 257 -13.40 20.24 3.68
C GLU A 257 -13.34 20.45 5.19
N ARG A 258 -12.45 21.35 5.64
CA ARG A 258 -12.45 22.14 6.89
C ARG A 258 -11.02 22.55 7.26
N THR A 259 -10.50 23.53 6.54
CA THR A 259 -9.62 24.56 7.12
C THR A 259 -10.45 25.81 7.31
#